data_AF-A0A4Q8QEB1-F1
#
_entry.id   AF-A0A4Q8QEB1-F1
#
_cell.length_a   1.000
_cell.length_b   1.000
_cell.length_c   1.000
_cell.angle_alpha   90.00
_cell.angle_beta   90.00
_cell.angle_gamma   90.00
#
_symmetry.space_group_name_H-M   'P 1'
#
loop_
_entity.id
_entity.type
_entity.pdbx_description
1 polymer ?
#
loop_
_entity_poly.entity_id
_entity_poly.type
_entity_poly.pdbx_seq_one_letter_code
_entity_poly.pdbx_strand_id
1 'polypeptide(L)'
;MVIEESLPAYHNSIFFQLFNHASDVDSKLILLDQVLELGEEQDIPLLEELESTSELKVSNRAYEVKLELLARMNPDNVSDEDKLPMNLCFLYEEFEIRPAKVDNDPDIDFDLSLEILSDD
;
A
#
# COMPACT_ATOMS: atom_id res chain seq x y z
N MET A 1 -25.45 33.09 -1.13
CA MET A 1 -24.99 31.74 -0.76
C MET A 1 -23.48 31.80 -0.86
N VAL A 2 -22.81 32.03 0.27
CA VAL A 2 -21.34 32.13 0.29
C VAL A 2 -20.84 30.72 0.04
N ILE A 3 -20.11 30.52 -1.05
CA ILE A 3 -19.36 29.29 -1.27
C ILE A 3 -18.27 29.35 -0.21
N GLU A 4 -18.41 28.58 0.86
CA GLU A 4 -17.29 28.32 1.75
C GLU A 4 -16.23 27.63 0.88
N GLU A 5 -15.19 28.37 0.51
CA GLU A 5 -13.97 27.79 -0.05
C GLU A 5 -13.36 26.90 1.04
N SER A 6 -13.83 25.65 1.13
CA SER A 6 -13.28 24.69 2.06
C SER A 6 -11.85 24.41 1.62
N LEU A 7 -10.88 24.73 2.47
CA LEU A 7 -9.49 24.36 2.24
C LEU A 7 -9.40 22.84 2.03
N PRO A 8 -8.53 22.36 1.12
CA PRO A 8 -8.33 20.93 0.91
C PRO A 8 -8.02 20.19 2.22
N ALA A 9 -8.54 18.97 2.36
CA ALA A 9 -8.49 18.23 3.63
C ALA A 9 -7.05 18.02 4.17
N TYR A 10 -6.05 17.95 3.29
CA TYR A 10 -4.64 17.83 3.66
C TYR A 10 -4.10 19.03 4.45
N HIS A 11 -4.73 20.21 4.40
CA HIS A 11 -4.33 21.38 5.20
C HIS A 11 -4.61 21.23 6.69
N ASN A 12 -5.48 20.28 7.06
CA ASN A 12 -5.79 20.00 8.46
C ASN A 12 -4.68 19.21 9.16
N SER A 13 -3.79 18.56 8.39
CA SER A 13 -2.63 17.88 8.92
C SER A 13 -1.62 18.88 9.48
N ILE A 14 -1.18 18.67 10.72
CA ILE A 14 -0.07 19.44 11.31
C ILE A 14 1.23 19.24 10.52
N PHE A 15 1.37 18.09 9.86
CA PHE A 15 2.55 17.75 9.10
C PHE A 15 2.61 18.49 7.77
N PHE A 16 1.48 18.92 7.20
CA PHE A 16 1.47 19.66 5.93
C PHE A 16 2.37 20.91 5.98
N GLN A 17 2.32 21.66 7.08
CA GLN A 17 3.17 22.83 7.26
C GLN A 17 4.66 22.45 7.33
N LEU A 18 4.98 21.34 8.00
CA LEU A 18 6.35 20.84 8.10
C LEU A 18 6.88 20.37 6.73
N PHE A 19 6.06 19.67 5.95
CA PHE A 19 6.40 19.22 4.60
C PHE A 19 6.64 20.38 3.63
N ASN A 20 5.91 21.49 3.76
CA ASN A 20 6.14 22.69 2.94
C ASN A 20 7.49 23.36 3.23
N HIS A 21 8.01 23.23 4.45
CA HIS A 21 9.31 23.79 4.84
C HIS A 21 10.47 22.80 4.69
N ALA A 22 10.20 21.51 4.52
CA ALA A 22 11.19 20.49 4.24
C ALA A 22 11.67 20.57 2.79
N SER A 23 12.90 21.06 2.59
CA SER A 23 13.47 21.24 1.25
C SER A 23 14.12 19.97 0.69
N ASP A 24 14.61 19.10 1.56
CA ASP A 24 15.37 17.90 1.23
C ASP A 24 14.53 16.62 1.37
N VAL A 25 14.89 15.61 0.58
CA VAL A 25 14.20 14.32 0.54
C VAL A 25 14.34 13.58 1.87
N ASP A 26 15.51 13.62 2.50
CA ASP A 26 15.76 12.88 3.75
C ASP A 26 14.91 13.42 4.90
N SER A 27 14.76 14.74 5.03
CA SER A 27 13.84 15.34 6.02
C SER A 27 12.39 14.97 5.76
N LYS A 28 11.96 14.90 4.49
CA LYS A 28 10.60 14.43 4.14
C LYS A 28 10.39 12.98 4.54
N LEU A 29 11.39 12.11 4.36
CA LEU A 29 11.33 10.71 4.78
C LEU A 29 11.23 10.60 6.31
N ILE A 30 12.02 11.38 7.06
CA ILE A 30 11.93 11.43 8.53
C ILE A 30 10.54 11.91 8.97
N LEU A 31 9.97 12.92 8.29
CA LEU A 31 8.62 13.38 8.58
C LEU A 31 7.58 12.30 8.29
N LEU A 32 7.73 11.50 7.24
CA LEU A 32 6.84 10.37 6.97
C LEU A 32 6.91 9.30 8.07
N ASP A 33 8.10 9.03 8.60
CA ASP A 33 8.25 8.12 9.74
C ASP A 33 7.55 8.67 11.00
N GLN A 34 7.63 9.99 11.23
CA GLN A 34 6.91 10.65 12.32
C GLN A 34 5.38 10.62 12.12
N VAL A 35 4.90 10.75 10.88
CA VAL A 35 3.48 10.58 10.54
C VAL A 35 3.04 9.15 10.84
N LEU A 36 3.85 8.14 10.55
CA LEU A 36 3.52 6.75 10.89
C LEU A 36 3.37 6.56 12.41
N GLU A 37 4.29 7.14 13.19
CA GLU A 37 4.28 7.00 14.65
C GLU A 37 3.12 7.77 15.30
N LEU A 38 2.92 9.04 14.93
CA LEU A 38 2.05 9.97 15.64
C LEU A 38 0.78 10.35 14.87
N GLY A 39 0.67 9.98 13.60
CA GLY A 39 -0.37 10.45 12.70
C GLY A 39 -1.76 9.90 13.02
N GLU A 40 -2.75 10.68 12.61
CA GLU A 40 -4.17 10.40 12.78
C GLU A 40 -4.88 10.33 11.42
N GLU A 41 -6.18 10.00 11.42
CA GLU A 41 -6.98 9.87 10.18
C GLU A 41 -6.93 11.14 9.32
N GLN A 42 -6.82 12.32 9.96
CA GLN A 42 -6.69 13.61 9.30
C GLN A 42 -5.42 13.78 8.47
N ASP A 43 -4.42 12.93 8.65
CA ASP A 43 -3.16 12.95 7.91
C ASP A 43 -3.21 12.11 6.63
N ILE A 44 -4.24 11.27 6.45
CA ILE A 44 -4.40 10.43 5.26
C ILE A 44 -4.48 11.26 3.97
N PRO A 45 -5.27 12.35 3.88
CA PRO A 45 -5.31 13.18 2.68
C PRO A 45 -3.96 13.81 2.33
N LEU A 46 -3.10 14.06 3.33
CA LEU A 46 -1.74 14.55 3.09
C LEU A 46 -0.87 13.45 2.44
N LEU A 47 -0.98 12.21 2.92
CA LEU A 47 -0.24 11.08 2.37
C LEU A 47 -0.65 10.78 0.92
N GLU A 48 -1.94 10.89 0.59
CA GLU A 48 -2.44 10.74 -0.80
C GLU A 48 -1.87 11.81 -1.75
N GLU A 49 -1.71 13.04 -1.27
CA GLU A 49 -1.07 14.11 -2.03
C GLU A 49 0.44 13.84 -2.22
N LEU A 50 1.12 13.33 -1.19
CA LEU A 50 2.54 12.96 -1.25
C LEU A 50 2.80 11.76 -2.17
N GLU A 51 1.86 10.82 -2.27
CA GLU A 51 1.91 9.72 -3.25
C GLU A 51 1.91 10.23 -4.69
N SER A 52 1.20 11.34 -4.96
CA SER A 52 1.12 11.96 -6.29
C SER A 52 2.36 12.78 -6.68
N THR A 53 3.35 12.88 -5.79
CA THR A 53 4.58 13.65 -6.02
C THR A 53 5.55 12.91 -6.94
N SER A 54 6.30 13.64 -7.78
CA SER A 54 7.27 13.07 -8.73
C SER A 54 8.50 12.42 -8.09
N GLU A 55 8.77 12.73 -6.82
CA GLU A 55 9.89 12.19 -6.05
C GLU A 55 9.56 10.77 -5.57
N LEU A 56 9.97 9.76 -6.35
CA LEU A 56 9.60 8.36 -6.16
C LEU A 56 9.86 7.81 -4.74
N LYS A 57 10.95 8.26 -4.09
CA LYS A 57 11.27 7.84 -2.72
C LYS A 57 10.23 8.31 -1.71
N VAL A 58 9.79 9.56 -1.84
CA VAL A 58 8.77 10.16 -0.96
C VAL A 58 7.41 9.56 -1.27
N SER A 59 7.07 9.40 -2.55
CA SER A 59 5.81 8.82 -3.00
C SER A 59 5.63 7.38 -2.50
N ASN A 60 6.62 6.50 -2.72
CA ASN A 60 6.57 5.11 -2.26
C ASN A 60 6.47 5.04 -0.73
N ARG A 61 7.25 5.86 -0.02
CA ARG A 61 7.22 5.88 1.45
C ARG A 61 5.88 6.40 1.98
N ALA A 62 5.28 7.40 1.34
CA ALA A 62 3.97 7.90 1.71
C ALA A 62 2.88 6.82 1.57
N TYR A 63 2.95 6.02 0.50
CA TYR A 63 2.06 4.87 0.29
C TYR A 63 2.19 3.81 1.40
N GLU A 64 3.42 3.40 1.71
CA GLU A 64 3.68 2.45 2.80
C GLU A 64 3.13 2.97 4.14
N VAL A 65 3.45 4.22 4.48
CA VAL A 65 2.98 4.85 5.72
C VAL A 65 1.46 4.93 5.74
N LYS A 66 0.80 5.25 4.63
CA LYS A 66 -0.67 5.27 4.54
C LYS A 66 -1.27 3.90 4.83
N LEU A 67 -0.74 2.84 4.22
CA LEU A 67 -1.21 1.47 4.44
C LEU A 67 -1.04 1.04 5.90
N GLU A 68 0.14 1.29 6.48
CA GLU A 68 0.41 0.94 7.87
C GLU A 68 -0.46 1.72 8.85
N LEU A 69 -0.67 3.03 8.60
CA LEU A 69 -1.53 3.89 9.40
C LEU A 69 -2.99 3.40 9.36
N LEU A 70 -3.50 3.05 8.16
CA LEU A 70 -4.83 2.48 7.97
C LEU A 70 -4.98 1.12 8.67
N ALA A 71 -3.98 0.24 8.54
CA ALA A 71 -3.99 -1.06 9.20
C ALA A 71 -3.98 -0.93 10.73
N ARG A 72 -3.27 0.06 11.27
CA ARG A 72 -3.25 0.39 12.70
C ARG A 72 -4.62 0.87 13.20
N MET A 73 -5.33 1.67 12.40
CA MET A 73 -6.63 2.23 12.76
C MET A 73 -7.78 1.24 12.59
N ASN A 74 -7.68 0.36 11.60
CA ASN A 74 -8.71 -0.64 11.30
C ASN A 74 -8.08 -2.05 11.18
N PRO A 75 -7.70 -2.69 12.30
CA PRO A 75 -7.11 -4.02 12.28
C PRO A 75 -8.07 -5.10 11.73
N ASP A 76 -9.37 -4.82 11.70
CA ASP A 76 -10.39 -5.71 11.16
C ASP A 76 -10.54 -5.63 9.62
N ASN A 77 -9.84 -4.70 8.95
CA ASN A 77 -9.93 -4.46 7.50
C ASN A 77 -8.78 -5.13 6.72
N VAL A 78 -8.20 -6.21 7.27
CA VAL A 78 -7.41 -7.15 6.45
C VAL A 78 -8.42 -7.87 5.58
N SER A 79 -8.50 -7.50 4.29
CA SER A 79 -9.43 -8.05 3.31
C SER A 79 -9.58 -9.56 3.53
N ASP A 80 -10.79 -10.00 3.85
CA ASP A 80 -11.08 -11.44 3.97
C ASP A 80 -10.85 -12.17 2.63
N GLU A 81 -10.69 -11.44 1.53
CA GLU A 81 -10.31 -12.00 0.22
C GLU A 81 -8.93 -12.67 0.22
N ASP A 82 -8.00 -12.23 1.08
CA ASP A 82 -6.65 -12.79 1.16
C ASP A 82 -6.53 -13.96 2.15
N LYS A 83 -7.60 -14.27 2.90
CA LYS A 83 -7.60 -15.35 3.91
C LYS A 83 -8.19 -16.63 3.33
N LEU A 84 -7.45 -17.74 3.47
CA LEU A 84 -7.97 -19.06 3.11
C LEU A 84 -9.07 -19.50 4.09
N PRO A 85 -10.14 -20.17 3.60
CA PRO A 85 -11.13 -20.80 4.46
C PRO A 85 -10.49 -21.77 5.46
N MET A 86 -10.92 -21.75 6.72
CA MET A 86 -10.33 -22.56 7.81
C MET A 86 -10.34 -24.07 7.52
N ASN A 87 -11.39 -24.57 6.86
CA ASN A 87 -11.47 -25.97 6.44
C ASN A 87 -10.39 -26.34 5.42
N LEU A 88 -9.98 -25.40 4.57
CA LEU A 88 -8.93 -25.61 3.59
C LEU A 88 -7.55 -25.65 4.25
N CYS A 89 -7.32 -24.84 5.29
CA CYS A 89 -6.09 -24.90 6.09
C CYS A 89 -5.90 -26.30 6.73
N PHE A 90 -6.95 -26.88 7.30
CA PHE A 90 -6.89 -28.23 7.87
C PHE A 90 -6.55 -29.30 6.82
N LEU A 91 -7.11 -29.18 5.61
CA LEU A 91 -6.81 -30.10 4.53
C LEU A 91 -5.35 -29.98 4.08
N TYR A 92 -4.79 -28.78 4.01
CA TYR A 92 -3.38 -28.61 3.66
C TYR A 92 -2.45 -29.23 4.70
N GLU A 93 -2.79 -29.12 5.98
CA GLU A 93 -2.04 -29.79 7.05
C GLU A 93 -2.18 -31.32 6.99
N GLU A 94 -3.39 -31.85 6.84
CA GLU A 94 -3.68 -33.30 6.83
C GLU A 94 -3.02 -34.00 5.63
N PHE A 95 -3.05 -33.37 4.45
CA PHE A 95 -2.48 -33.92 3.22
C PHE A 95 -1.03 -33.48 2.97
N GLU A 96 -0.41 -32.75 3.91
CA GLU A 96 0.93 -32.16 3.77
C GLU A 96 1.11 -31.34 2.48
N ILE A 97 0.02 -30.71 2.00
CA ILE A 97 0.04 -29.87 0.80
C ILE A 97 0.75 -28.58 1.16
N ARG A 98 1.84 -28.31 0.43
CA ARG A 98 2.62 -27.09 0.55
C ARG A 98 2.65 -26.39 -0.80
N PRO A 99 2.74 -25.05 -0.83
CA PRO A 99 2.99 -24.35 -2.09
C PRO A 99 4.23 -24.94 -2.76
N ALA A 100 4.21 -25.00 -4.08
CA ALA A 100 5.39 -25.38 -4.84
C ALA A 100 6.55 -24.47 -4.42
N LYS A 101 7.76 -25.04 -4.34
CA LYS A 101 8.95 -24.22 -4.22
C LYS A 101 8.96 -23.32 -5.45
N VAL A 102 9.03 -22.01 -5.24
CA VAL A 102 9.29 -21.08 -6.34
C VAL A 102 10.73 -21.36 -6.74
N ASP A 103 10.92 -22.30 -7.65
CA ASP A 103 12.18 -22.41 -8.36
C ASP A 103 12.26 -21.12 -9.17
N ASN A 104 13.20 -20.23 -8.82
CA ASN A 104 13.57 -19.07 -9.63
C ASN A 104 14.31 -19.54 -10.90
N ASP A 105 13.87 -20.63 -11.49
CA ASP A 105 14.47 -21.21 -12.68
C ASP A 105 13.88 -20.45 -13.87
N PRO A 106 14.64 -19.52 -14.49
CA PRO A 106 14.16 -18.73 -15.62
C PRO A 106 13.88 -19.58 -16.86
N ASP A 107 14.22 -20.87 -16.83
CA ASP A 107 14.07 -21.83 -17.93
C ASP A 107 12.82 -22.73 -17.79
N ILE A 108 11.88 -22.44 -16.87
CA ILE A 108 10.55 -23.05 -16.88
C ILE A 108 9.74 -22.42 -18.02
N ASP A 109 10.07 -22.80 -19.24
CA ASP A 109 9.28 -22.52 -20.43
C ASP A 109 8.15 -23.56 -20.45
N PHE A 110 6.95 -23.16 -20.01
CA PHE A 110 5.77 -23.97 -20.25
C PHE A 110 5.57 -23.98 -21.76
N ASP A 111 6.02 -25.05 -22.42
CA ASP A 111 5.85 -25.31 -23.86
C ASP A 111 4.37 -25.60 -24.19
N LEU A 112 3.51 -24.68 -23.80
CA LEU A 112 2.14 -24.57 -24.25
C LEU A 112 2.22 -23.88 -25.60
N SER A 113 2.38 -24.70 -26.64
CA SER A 113 2.20 -24.27 -28.02
C SER A 113 0.81 -23.62 -28.11
N LEU A 114 0.76 -22.30 -28.34
CA LEU A 114 -0.46 -21.47 -28.47
C LEU A 114 -1.29 -21.82 -29.73
N GLU A 115 -1.17 -23.04 -30.26
CA GLU A 115 -1.91 -23.51 -31.44
C GLU A 115 -3.41 -23.69 -31.18
N ILE A 116 -3.86 -23.61 -29.93
CA ILE A 116 -5.28 -23.70 -29.56
C ILE A 116 -6.00 -22.33 -29.68
N LEU A 117 -5.27 -21.22 -29.85
CA LEU A 117 -5.85 -19.87 -29.95
C LEU A 117 -5.91 -19.30 -31.37
N SER A 118 -5.47 -20.04 -32.38
CA SER A 118 -5.73 -19.70 -33.78
C SER A 118 -7.07 -20.29 -34.20
N ASP A 119 -8.15 -19.58 -33.88
CA ASP A 119 -9.43 -19.74 -34.57
C ASP A 119 -9.28 -19.19 -36.01
N ASP A 120 -9.70 -19.99 -37.01
CA ASP A 120 -9.95 -19.57 -38.40
C ASP A 120 -11.07 -18.51 -38.48
#